data_AF-A0AAV6GNT0-F1
#
_entry.id   AF-A0AAV6GNT0-F1
#
_cell.length_a   1.000
_cell.length_b   1.000
_cell.length_c   1.000
_cell.angle_alpha   90.00
_cell.angle_beta   90.00
_cell.angle_gamma   90.00
#
_symmetry.space_group_name_H-M   'P 1'
#
loop_
_entity.id
_entity.type
_entity.pdbx_description
1 polymer ?
#
loop_
_entity_poly.entity_id
_entity_poly.type
_entity_poly.pdbx_seq_one_letter_code
_entity_poly.pdbx_strand_id
1 'polypeptide(L)'
;MVPSTGSWGALTSWVCSFLHTYSSLFSTVFACLVLMRYLELRFNKTVRICGTVTFIFQMVIYMGVVLYAPALALNAGENVDLWGAVLAMGLVCTLYTTLGGLKAVIWTDVFQTIVMFAGQLAVIIVGTHQAGGITEVWRKAQNGNRISGLDLNPDPLERHTFWTLSVGGIFLMLALYGVNQAQVQRYLSSRTEQEAVMSCYVVFPCQQIVLTLGCLMGLVMYARYGEDSPLDKGYVQTNDQMVLYFVMDVLRDLPGLPGLFVACLFSGALSTISSAFNSLATVTMEDLIKPYFPAMKESRATLLSKGLALGFGMVCLAMAYIASLMGSVLQAALSIFGMVGGPLLGVFCLGMFFPWANSVGALVGLVAGLVMAFWIGIGSFVTRLSVPDTLPAVNTTAIPSISNTTTATMMTIITSATSRPTGVQALYSLSYMWYSAHNSATVVLVGLIVSLFTGPMKEKELTPGTVYPVLSTLLFFLPEHYKEKLCCVTKLLDKSPALNQQPYEMAQKDANAVSYSQDEEKCHGEEVVVVVQETAM
;
A
#
# COMPACT_ATOMS: atom_id res chain seq x y z
N MET A 1 -15.25 12.28 -2.03
CA MET A 1 -16.16 11.24 -1.49
C MET A 1 -15.74 10.93 -0.06
N VAL A 2 -16.46 11.45 0.93
CA VAL A 2 -16.27 11.05 2.34
C VAL A 2 -16.86 9.66 2.49
N PRO A 3 -16.10 8.62 2.90
CA PRO A 3 -16.68 7.30 3.19
C PRO A 3 -17.75 7.47 4.26
N SER A 4 -18.90 6.84 4.08
CA SER A 4 -19.95 6.90 5.09
C SER A 4 -19.47 6.26 6.39
N THR A 5 -19.97 6.72 7.54
CA THR A 5 -19.61 6.12 8.84
C THR A 5 -20.05 4.66 9.00
N GLY A 6 -20.71 4.07 8.01
CA GLY A 6 -21.00 2.63 7.99
C GLY A 6 -19.74 1.80 7.99
N SER A 7 -18.69 2.42 7.45
CA SER A 7 -17.33 1.94 7.50
C SER A 7 -16.79 1.78 8.91
N TRP A 8 -17.31 2.40 9.99
CA TRP A 8 -16.73 2.28 11.35
C TRP A 8 -17.00 0.95 12.02
N GLY A 9 -18.22 0.42 11.95
CA GLY A 9 -18.53 -0.93 12.42
C GLY A 9 -17.82 -2.00 11.57
N ALA A 10 -17.71 -1.71 10.27
CA ALA A 10 -16.95 -2.55 9.36
C ALA A 10 -15.46 -2.48 9.67
N LEU A 11 -14.91 -1.30 9.97
CA LEU A 11 -13.51 -1.03 10.35
C LEU A 11 -13.17 -1.63 11.71
N THR A 12 -14.05 -1.61 12.70
CA THR A 12 -13.78 -2.23 14.00
C THR A 12 -13.84 -3.75 13.94
N SER A 13 -14.78 -4.32 13.16
CA SER A 13 -14.81 -5.76 12.88
C SER A 13 -13.67 -6.20 11.93
N TRP A 14 -13.28 -5.33 10.99
CA TRP A 14 -12.05 -5.41 10.20
C TRP A 14 -10.85 -5.47 11.12
N VAL A 15 -10.79 -4.61 12.12
CA VAL A 15 -9.72 -4.48 13.11
C VAL A 15 -9.55 -5.76 13.91
N CYS A 16 -10.62 -6.34 14.44
CA CYS A 16 -10.52 -7.60 15.18
C CYS A 16 -10.16 -8.79 14.28
N SER A 17 -10.76 -8.88 13.10
CA SER A 17 -10.52 -9.99 12.15
C SER A 17 -9.13 -9.90 11.52
N PHE A 18 -8.67 -8.69 11.21
CA PHE A 18 -7.32 -8.40 10.73
C PHE A 18 -6.31 -8.63 11.85
N LEU A 19 -6.46 -8.09 13.06
CA LEU A 19 -5.51 -8.35 14.15
C LEU A 19 -5.34 -9.83 14.44
N HIS A 20 -6.41 -10.63 14.38
CA HIS A 20 -6.35 -12.07 14.64
C HIS A 20 -5.79 -12.88 13.45
N THR A 21 -6.19 -12.55 12.21
CA THR A 21 -5.69 -13.22 11.00
C THR A 21 -4.26 -12.80 10.70
N TYR A 22 -3.97 -11.50 10.79
CA TYR A 22 -2.66 -10.90 10.66
C TYR A 22 -1.74 -11.37 11.78
N SER A 23 -2.12 -11.44 13.07
CA SER A 23 -1.18 -11.96 14.09
C SER A 23 -0.69 -13.38 13.83
N SER A 24 -1.59 -14.27 13.36
CA SER A 24 -1.25 -15.68 13.09
C SER A 24 -0.49 -15.85 11.77
N LEU A 25 -0.85 -15.08 10.73
CA LEU A 25 -0.19 -15.15 9.42
C LEU A 25 1.12 -14.33 9.37
N PHE A 26 1.18 -13.21 10.10
CA PHE A 26 2.30 -12.27 10.08
C PHE A 26 3.49 -12.77 10.90
N SER A 27 3.27 -13.37 12.08
CA SER A 27 4.35 -14.08 12.81
C SER A 27 4.98 -15.19 11.96
N THR A 28 4.16 -15.79 11.09
CA THR A 28 4.55 -16.85 10.14
C THR A 28 5.32 -16.33 8.92
N VAL A 29 4.90 -15.19 8.34
CA VAL A 29 5.57 -14.52 7.20
C VAL A 29 6.87 -13.84 7.64
N PHE A 30 6.96 -13.39 8.89
CA PHE A 30 8.13 -12.72 9.45
C PHE A 30 9.34 -13.64 9.67
N ALA A 31 9.12 -14.95 9.87
CA ALA A 31 10.20 -15.92 10.09
C ALA A 31 11.08 -16.17 8.85
N CYS A 32 10.70 -15.66 7.66
CA CYS A 32 11.44 -15.83 6.41
C CYS A 32 11.97 -14.48 5.88
N LEU A 33 12.93 -13.89 6.58
CA LEU A 33 13.56 -12.63 6.16
C LEU A 33 14.58 -12.83 5.02
N VAL A 34 14.06 -12.71 3.81
CA VAL A 34 14.39 -11.76 2.73
C VAL A 34 13.42 -12.23 1.65
N LEU A 35 12.37 -11.47 1.41
CA LEU A 35 11.20 -11.97 0.69
C LEU A 35 11.56 -12.61 -0.67
N MET A 36 12.45 -11.96 -1.42
CA MET A 36 12.93 -12.49 -2.70
C MET A 36 13.89 -13.68 -2.55
N ARG A 37 14.65 -13.75 -1.46
CA ARG A 37 15.49 -14.91 -1.13
C ARG A 37 14.65 -16.12 -0.73
N TYR A 38 13.54 -15.90 -0.03
CA TYR A 38 12.58 -16.96 0.26
C TYR A 38 12.10 -17.63 -1.03
N LEU A 39 11.75 -16.85 -2.06
CA LEU A 39 11.34 -17.42 -3.35
C LEU A 39 12.43 -18.27 -4.00
N GLU A 40 13.70 -17.90 -3.85
CA GLU A 40 14.82 -18.71 -4.35
C GLU A 40 15.01 -20.00 -3.56
N LEU A 41 14.96 -19.91 -2.23
CA LEU A 41 15.11 -21.06 -1.33
C LEU A 41 13.95 -22.05 -1.47
N ARG A 42 12.75 -21.54 -1.75
CA ARG A 42 11.52 -22.34 -1.90
C ARG A 42 11.36 -22.92 -3.30
N PHE A 43 11.73 -22.16 -4.33
CA PHE A 43 11.53 -22.54 -5.72
C PHE A 43 12.86 -22.59 -6.45
N ASN A 44 13.29 -21.47 -7.04
CA ASN A 44 14.57 -21.34 -7.72
C ASN A 44 14.88 -19.85 -7.99
N LYS A 45 16.07 -19.60 -8.53
CA LYS A 45 16.54 -18.26 -8.89
C LYS A 45 15.64 -17.55 -9.92
N THR A 46 14.99 -18.30 -10.83
CA THR A 46 14.09 -17.73 -11.82
C THR A 46 12.85 -17.10 -11.17
N VAL A 47 12.22 -17.81 -10.22
CA VAL A 47 11.06 -17.28 -9.49
C VAL A 47 11.45 -16.05 -8.65
N ARG A 48 12.64 -16.05 -8.04
CA ARG A 48 13.20 -14.85 -7.37
C ARG A 48 13.27 -13.66 -8.32
N ILE A 49 13.91 -13.81 -9.48
CA ILE A 49 14.06 -12.70 -10.44
C ILE A 49 12.71 -12.19 -10.93
N CYS A 50 11.75 -13.08 -11.25
CA CYS A 50 10.42 -12.67 -11.67
C CYS A 50 9.66 -11.92 -10.55
N GLY A 51 9.80 -12.36 -9.29
CA GLY A 51 9.28 -11.65 -8.12
C GLY A 51 9.88 -10.26 -7.98
N THR A 52 11.20 -10.14 -8.12
CA THR A 52 11.91 -8.85 -8.06
C THR A 52 11.48 -7.90 -9.16
N VAL A 53 11.39 -8.36 -10.42
CA VAL A 53 10.93 -7.53 -11.54
C VAL A 53 9.49 -7.05 -11.33
N THR A 54 8.62 -7.93 -10.80
CA THR A 54 7.23 -7.58 -10.47
C THR A 54 7.17 -6.51 -9.37
N PHE A 55 8.00 -6.66 -8.32
CA PHE A 55 8.12 -5.67 -7.25
C PHE A 55 8.63 -4.32 -7.76
N ILE A 56 9.68 -4.32 -8.60
CA ILE A 56 10.23 -3.09 -9.21
C ILE A 56 9.14 -2.38 -10.01
N PHE A 57 8.43 -3.12 -10.85
CA PHE A 57 7.34 -2.58 -11.66
C PHE A 57 6.23 -1.99 -10.79
N GLN A 58 5.76 -2.70 -9.75
CA GLN A 58 4.77 -2.20 -8.80
C GLN A 58 5.20 -0.87 -8.18
N MET A 59 6.44 -0.83 -7.67
CA MET A 59 6.94 0.31 -6.91
C MET A 59 7.14 1.54 -7.78
N VAL A 60 7.63 1.38 -8.99
CA VAL A 60 7.79 2.52 -9.93
C VAL A 60 6.45 3.20 -10.21
N ILE A 61 5.38 2.42 -10.41
CA ILE A 61 4.04 3.00 -10.61
C ILE A 61 3.53 3.66 -9.33
N TYR A 62 3.64 2.98 -8.19
CA TYR A 62 3.19 3.50 -6.90
C TYR A 62 3.92 4.80 -6.52
N MET A 63 5.23 4.89 -6.76
CA MET A 63 6.01 6.10 -6.49
C MET A 63 5.57 7.29 -7.35
N GLY A 64 5.10 7.06 -8.58
CA GLY A 64 4.47 8.11 -9.38
C GLY A 64 3.23 8.70 -8.69
N VAL A 65 2.38 7.85 -8.10
CA VAL A 65 1.20 8.30 -7.33
C VAL A 65 1.60 9.05 -6.07
N VAL A 66 2.58 8.54 -5.32
CA VAL A 66 3.09 9.18 -4.09
C VAL A 66 3.71 10.55 -4.39
N LEU A 67 4.39 10.71 -5.53
CA LEU A 67 4.98 11.97 -5.97
C LEU A 67 3.90 12.98 -6.42
N TYR A 68 2.86 12.49 -7.09
CA TYR A 68 1.76 13.31 -7.59
C TYR A 68 0.84 13.83 -6.48
N ALA A 69 0.55 13.02 -5.46
CA ALA A 69 -0.41 13.31 -4.40
C ALA A 69 -0.22 14.67 -3.68
N PRO A 70 0.96 14.97 -3.09
CA PRO A 70 1.17 16.25 -2.39
C PRO A 70 1.21 17.44 -3.36
N ALA A 71 1.70 17.24 -4.58
CA ALA A 71 1.72 18.30 -5.60
C ALA A 71 0.31 18.67 -6.06
N LEU A 72 -0.56 17.66 -6.26
CA LEU A 72 -1.97 17.88 -6.53
C LEU A 72 -2.63 18.66 -5.40
N ALA A 73 -2.38 18.26 -4.15
CA ALA A 73 -2.92 18.92 -2.98
C ALA A 73 -2.45 20.39 -2.90
N LEU A 74 -1.16 20.67 -3.11
CA LEU A 74 -0.61 22.04 -3.06
C LEU A 74 -1.16 22.96 -4.15
N ASN A 75 -1.49 22.41 -5.31
CA ASN A 75 -2.14 23.16 -6.38
C ASN A 75 -3.58 23.62 -6.02
N ALA A 76 -4.10 23.26 -4.83
CA ALA A 76 -5.34 23.79 -4.28
C ALA A 76 -5.16 25.20 -3.70
N GLY A 77 -5.64 26.23 -4.39
CA GLY A 77 -5.76 27.59 -3.85
C GLY A 77 -4.48 28.42 -3.82
N GLU A 78 -3.30 27.80 -3.94
CA GLU A 78 -2.06 28.50 -4.26
C GLU A 78 -1.85 28.46 -5.78
N ASN A 79 -1.48 29.58 -6.42
CA ASN A 79 -1.21 29.66 -7.87
C ASN A 79 0.10 28.93 -8.28
N VAL A 80 0.41 27.82 -7.60
CA VAL A 80 1.59 27.00 -7.81
C VAL A 80 1.33 26.04 -8.94
N ASP A 81 2.21 26.04 -9.94
CA ASP A 81 2.13 25.09 -11.05
C ASP A 81 2.32 23.65 -10.56
N LEU A 82 1.37 22.78 -10.91
CA LEU A 82 1.35 21.37 -10.50
C LEU A 82 2.62 20.63 -10.93
N TRP A 83 3.05 20.81 -12.18
CA TRP A 83 4.23 20.14 -12.72
C TRP A 83 5.51 20.69 -12.13
N GLY A 84 5.57 21.99 -11.86
CA GLY A 84 6.63 22.63 -11.09
C GLY A 84 6.78 22.02 -9.70
N ALA A 85 5.67 21.79 -8.98
CA ALA A 85 5.68 21.13 -7.66
C ALA A 85 6.14 19.67 -7.75
N VAL A 86 5.68 18.91 -8.75
CA VAL A 86 6.12 17.52 -9.00
C VAL A 86 7.61 17.45 -9.30
N LEU A 87 8.13 18.33 -10.17
CA LEU A 87 9.55 18.40 -10.51
C LEU A 87 10.42 18.80 -9.32
N ALA A 88 10.00 19.81 -8.57
CA ALA A 88 10.70 20.25 -7.37
C ALA A 88 10.78 19.11 -6.34
N MET A 89 9.68 18.41 -6.10
CA MET A 89 9.64 17.26 -5.21
C MET A 89 10.51 16.10 -5.69
N GLY A 90 10.47 15.78 -6.98
CA GLY A 90 11.30 14.72 -7.54
C GLY A 90 12.79 15.04 -7.43
N LEU A 91 13.17 16.30 -7.64
CA LEU A 91 14.56 16.76 -7.50
C LEU A 91 15.03 16.69 -6.04
N VAL A 92 14.26 17.28 -5.11
CA VAL A 92 14.56 17.26 -3.68
C VAL A 92 14.66 15.81 -3.19
N CYS A 93 13.73 14.95 -3.62
CA CYS A 93 13.77 13.54 -3.26
C CYS A 93 15.00 12.83 -3.79
N THR A 94 15.33 13.03 -5.07
CA THR A 94 16.51 12.41 -5.67
C THR A 94 17.78 12.80 -4.91
N LEU A 95 17.95 14.09 -4.62
CA LEU A 95 19.08 14.60 -3.84
C LEU A 95 19.10 14.01 -2.43
N TYR A 96 17.97 14.04 -1.73
CA TYR A 96 17.85 13.52 -0.36
C TYR A 96 18.17 12.02 -0.29
N THR A 97 17.69 11.21 -1.23
CA THR A 97 17.99 9.77 -1.27
C THR A 97 19.46 9.49 -1.57
N THR A 98 20.13 10.32 -2.38
CA THR A 98 21.57 10.14 -2.64
C THR A 98 22.47 10.48 -1.44
N LEU A 99 21.98 11.32 -0.52
CA LEU A 99 22.71 11.82 0.66
C LEU A 99 22.31 11.13 1.97
N GLY A 100 21.12 10.54 2.02
CA GLY A 100 20.50 10.02 3.24
C GLY A 100 20.99 8.62 3.64
N GLY A 101 21.31 8.45 4.93
CA GLY A 101 21.45 7.13 5.56
C GLY A 101 20.16 6.76 6.29
N LEU A 102 19.81 5.46 6.32
CA LEU A 102 18.53 4.95 6.82
C LEU A 102 18.17 5.45 8.24
N LYS A 103 19.15 5.62 9.13
CA LYS A 103 18.94 6.16 10.50
C LYS A 103 18.43 7.59 10.53
N ALA A 104 18.96 8.46 9.67
CA ALA A 104 18.56 9.87 9.62
C ALA A 104 17.13 10.01 9.08
N VAL A 105 16.79 9.20 8.08
CA VAL A 105 15.43 9.12 7.50
C VAL A 105 14.42 8.70 8.57
N ILE A 106 14.74 7.68 9.37
CA ILE A 106 13.84 7.22 10.44
C ILE A 106 13.56 8.33 11.47
N TRP A 107 14.57 9.11 11.87
CA TRP A 107 14.35 10.20 12.82
C TRP A 107 13.49 11.34 12.25
N THR A 108 13.69 11.69 10.98
CA THR A 108 12.82 12.67 10.31
C THR A 108 11.38 12.18 10.19
N ASP A 109 11.18 10.88 9.95
CA ASP A 109 9.84 10.26 9.89
C ASP A 109 9.09 10.37 11.22
N VAL A 110 9.79 10.15 12.34
CA VAL A 110 9.21 10.25 13.68
C VAL A 110 8.73 11.67 13.95
N PHE A 111 9.59 12.67 13.73
CA PHE A 111 9.23 14.08 13.93
C PHE A 111 8.03 14.47 13.07
N GLN A 112 8.09 14.14 11.79
CA GLN A 112 7.04 14.48 10.85
C GLN A 112 5.70 13.81 11.18
N THR A 113 5.73 12.54 11.63
CA THR A 113 4.52 11.84 12.07
C THR A 113 3.85 12.59 13.21
N ILE A 114 4.60 13.00 14.24
CA ILE A 114 4.08 13.77 15.38
C ILE A 114 3.41 15.07 14.90
N VAL A 115 4.06 15.80 14.00
CA VAL A 115 3.53 17.07 13.49
C VAL A 115 2.28 16.87 12.63
N MET A 116 2.22 15.83 11.80
CA MET A 116 1.02 15.50 11.01
C MET A 116 -0.17 15.18 11.92
N PHE A 117 0.03 14.39 12.97
CA PHE A 117 -1.01 14.09 13.96
C PHE A 117 -1.49 15.36 14.68
N ALA A 118 -0.56 16.19 15.16
CA ALA A 118 -0.89 17.42 15.86
C ALA A 118 -1.65 18.40 14.94
N GLY A 119 -1.20 18.55 13.69
CA GLY A 119 -1.84 19.41 12.70
C GLY A 119 -3.25 18.93 12.36
N GLN A 120 -3.44 17.64 12.15
CA GLN A 120 -4.77 17.08 11.87
C GLN A 120 -5.72 17.26 13.06
N LEU A 121 -5.24 17.09 14.29
CA LEU A 121 -6.01 17.36 15.50
C LEU A 121 -6.39 18.85 15.62
N ALA A 122 -5.44 19.76 15.35
CA ALA A 122 -5.69 21.20 15.37
C ALA A 122 -6.77 21.60 14.36
N VAL A 123 -6.69 21.10 13.12
CA VAL A 123 -7.69 21.34 12.07
C VAL A 123 -9.07 20.81 12.47
N ILE A 124 -9.14 19.62 13.06
CA ILE A 124 -10.41 19.05 13.55
C ILE A 124 -11.01 19.92 14.66
N ILE A 125 -10.21 20.35 15.64
CA ILE A 125 -10.69 21.16 16.77
C ILE A 125 -11.20 22.51 16.29
N VAL A 126 -10.37 23.25 15.54
CA VAL A 126 -10.72 24.59 15.05
C VAL A 126 -11.87 24.51 14.04
N GLY A 127 -11.83 23.55 13.12
CA GLY A 127 -12.89 23.32 12.14
C GLY A 127 -14.22 22.94 12.79
N THR A 128 -14.20 22.13 13.85
CA THR A 128 -15.41 21.77 14.61
C THR A 128 -16.01 22.99 15.30
N HIS A 129 -15.17 23.84 15.91
CA HIS A 129 -15.62 25.08 16.53
C HIS A 129 -16.27 26.02 15.49
N GLN A 130 -15.65 26.19 14.33
CA GLN A 130 -16.19 27.00 13.24
C GLN A 130 -17.47 26.41 12.62
N ALA A 131 -17.66 25.09 12.67
CA ALA A 131 -18.86 24.42 12.17
C ALA A 131 -20.06 24.46 13.14
N GLY A 132 -19.93 25.13 14.30
CA GLY A 132 -20.98 25.23 15.32
C GLY A 132 -20.89 24.20 16.45
N GLY A 133 -19.75 23.52 16.58
CA GLY A 133 -19.48 22.53 17.63
C GLY A 133 -19.71 21.08 17.18
N ILE A 134 -19.24 20.13 17.99
CA ILE A 134 -19.23 18.70 17.64
C ILE A 134 -20.65 18.14 17.45
N THR A 135 -21.60 18.59 18.26
CA THR A 135 -23.02 18.18 18.16
C THR A 135 -23.62 18.58 16.84
N GLU A 136 -23.30 19.79 16.36
CA GLU A 136 -23.81 20.31 15.10
C GLU A 136 -23.16 19.59 13.91
N VAL A 137 -21.86 19.32 13.97
CA VAL A 137 -21.15 18.49 12.98
C VAL A 137 -21.82 17.13 12.85
N TRP A 138 -22.10 16.48 13.99
CA TRP A 138 -22.75 15.17 13.99
C TRP A 138 -24.17 15.23 13.43
N ARG A 139 -24.97 16.23 13.83
CA ARG A 139 -26.33 16.45 13.32
C ARG A 139 -26.35 16.66 11.81
N LYS A 140 -25.48 17.53 11.28
CA LYS A 140 -25.35 17.77 9.83
C LYS A 140 -24.91 16.51 9.08
N ALA A 141 -23.98 15.75 9.64
CA ALA A 141 -23.52 14.50 9.05
C ALA A 141 -24.64 13.44 8.99
N GLN A 142 -25.45 13.32 10.05
CA GLN A 142 -26.62 12.44 10.06
C GLN A 142 -27.66 12.87 9.03
N ASN A 143 -28.04 14.14 9.03
CA ASN A 143 -29.03 14.69 8.08
C ASN A 143 -28.56 14.58 6.62
N GLY A 144 -27.25 14.69 6.39
CA GLY A 144 -26.64 14.52 5.08
C GLY A 144 -26.44 13.07 4.63
N ASN A 145 -26.94 12.08 5.40
CA ASN A 145 -26.69 10.65 5.17
C ASN A 145 -25.20 10.31 5.00
N ARG A 146 -24.31 11.10 5.61
CA ARG A 146 -22.86 10.84 5.66
C ARG A 146 -22.52 9.84 6.75
N ILE A 147 -23.46 9.62 7.66
CA ILE A 147 -23.39 8.59 8.68
C ILE A 147 -24.20 7.38 8.22
N SER A 148 -23.55 6.26 7.92
CA SER A 148 -24.22 4.99 7.63
C SER A 148 -23.93 3.96 8.72
N GLY A 149 -24.70 2.88 8.76
CA GLY A 149 -24.40 1.69 9.56
C GLY A 149 -23.58 0.66 8.79
N LEU A 150 -23.26 -0.47 9.42
CA LEU A 150 -22.54 -1.58 8.79
C LEU A 150 -23.27 -2.04 7.52
N ASP A 151 -22.65 -1.87 6.36
CA ASP A 151 -23.20 -2.39 5.10
C ASP A 151 -22.76 -3.83 4.89
N LEU A 152 -23.70 -4.77 5.07
CA LEU A 152 -23.48 -6.21 4.94
C LEU A 152 -23.76 -6.74 3.53
N ASN A 153 -23.95 -5.88 2.54
CA ASN A 153 -24.19 -6.30 1.17
C ASN A 153 -23.00 -7.15 0.65
N PRO A 154 -23.23 -8.42 0.26
CA PRO A 154 -22.17 -9.30 -0.24
C PRO A 154 -21.79 -9.01 -1.70
N ASP A 155 -22.39 -7.99 -2.34
CA ASP A 155 -22.08 -7.63 -3.73
C ASP A 155 -20.60 -7.19 -3.87
N PRO A 156 -19.76 -7.92 -4.63
CA PRO A 156 -18.34 -7.60 -4.79
C PRO A 156 -18.10 -6.38 -5.70
N LEU A 157 -19.14 -5.88 -6.37
CA LEU A 157 -19.09 -4.69 -7.23
C LEU A 157 -19.16 -3.39 -6.42
N GLU A 158 -19.74 -3.45 -5.22
CA GLU A 158 -19.78 -2.29 -4.34
C GLU A 158 -18.39 -2.01 -3.75
N ARG A 159 -17.95 -0.75 -3.84
CA ARG A 159 -16.58 -0.37 -3.51
C ARG A 159 -16.25 -0.63 -2.04
N HIS A 160 -17.18 -0.26 -1.15
CA HIS A 160 -16.98 -0.23 0.30
C HIS A 160 -18.15 -0.90 1.03
N THR A 161 -18.04 -2.21 1.25
CA THR A 161 -18.95 -2.98 2.11
C THR A 161 -18.15 -3.64 3.23
N PHE A 162 -18.83 -4.22 4.21
CA PHE A 162 -18.17 -5.04 5.22
C PHE A 162 -17.25 -6.10 4.60
N TRP A 163 -17.68 -6.75 3.52
CA TRP A 163 -16.93 -7.83 2.86
C TRP A 163 -15.75 -7.33 2.05
N THR A 164 -15.93 -6.25 1.28
CA THR A 164 -14.84 -5.70 0.46
C THR A 164 -13.75 -5.09 1.33
N LEU A 165 -14.16 -4.46 2.43
CA LEU A 165 -13.24 -3.99 3.45
C LEU A 165 -12.61 -5.20 4.13
N SER A 166 -13.34 -6.07 4.84
CA SER A 166 -12.79 -7.23 5.59
C SER A 166 -11.90 -8.11 4.76
N VAL A 167 -12.48 -8.89 3.87
CA VAL A 167 -11.74 -9.92 3.13
C VAL A 167 -10.78 -9.27 2.13
N GLY A 168 -11.26 -8.35 1.29
CA GLY A 168 -10.42 -7.67 0.30
C GLY A 168 -9.28 -6.88 0.93
N GLY A 169 -9.57 -6.14 1.99
CA GLY A 169 -8.60 -5.35 2.74
C GLY A 169 -7.54 -6.19 3.45
N ILE A 170 -7.86 -7.38 3.99
CA ILE A 170 -6.84 -8.28 4.58
C ILE A 170 -5.79 -8.63 3.52
N PHE A 171 -6.20 -9.06 2.33
CA PHE A 171 -5.28 -9.38 1.24
C PHE A 171 -4.52 -8.17 0.73
N LEU A 172 -5.16 -7.00 0.68
CA LEU A 172 -4.49 -5.76 0.29
C LEU A 172 -3.40 -5.35 1.29
N MET A 173 -3.70 -5.42 2.58
CA MET A 173 -2.72 -5.09 3.63
C MET A 173 -1.60 -6.12 3.71
N LEU A 174 -1.90 -7.40 3.51
CA LEU A 174 -0.87 -8.44 3.43
C LEU A 174 0.05 -8.20 2.21
N ALA A 175 -0.50 -7.73 1.09
CA ALA A 175 0.30 -7.31 -0.05
C ALA A 175 1.18 -6.08 0.28
N LEU A 176 0.64 -5.12 1.04
CA LEU A 176 1.29 -3.85 1.36
C LEU A 176 2.40 -3.97 2.42
N TYR A 177 2.22 -4.78 3.45
CA TYR A 177 3.16 -4.94 4.57
C TYR A 177 3.91 -6.27 4.54
N GLY A 178 3.27 -7.35 4.07
CA GLY A 178 3.83 -8.70 4.12
C GLY A 178 4.81 -9.00 3.00
N VAL A 179 4.57 -8.52 1.78
CA VAL A 179 5.39 -8.84 0.59
C VAL A 179 6.08 -7.63 -0.05
N ASN A 180 6.07 -6.50 0.65
CA ASN A 180 6.63 -5.26 0.16
C ASN A 180 8.06 -5.08 0.69
N GLN A 181 9.05 -5.07 -0.19
CA GLN A 181 10.45 -4.96 0.21
C GLN A 181 10.76 -3.66 0.98
N ALA A 182 10.08 -2.55 0.67
CA ALA A 182 10.29 -1.29 1.39
C ALA A 182 9.88 -1.36 2.87
N GLN A 183 8.89 -2.21 3.19
CA GLN A 183 8.53 -2.47 4.57
C GLN A 183 9.48 -3.48 5.22
N VAL A 184 9.88 -4.53 4.48
CA VAL A 184 10.85 -5.53 4.95
C VAL A 184 12.16 -4.88 5.38
N GLN A 185 12.67 -3.89 4.65
CA GLN A 185 13.89 -3.16 5.03
C GLN A 185 13.76 -2.43 6.37
N ARG A 186 12.58 -1.89 6.69
CA ARG A 186 12.32 -1.23 7.98
C ARG A 186 12.35 -2.24 9.12
N TYR A 187 11.83 -3.45 8.89
CA TYR A 187 11.86 -4.52 9.88
C TYR A 187 13.27 -5.04 10.15
N LEU A 188 14.10 -5.16 9.11
CA LEU A 188 15.50 -5.58 9.24
C LEU A 188 16.38 -4.57 9.99
N SER A 189 15.89 -3.35 10.18
CA SER A 189 16.59 -2.29 10.91
C SER A 189 16.34 -2.35 12.43
N SER A 190 15.44 -3.22 12.89
CA SER A 190 15.21 -3.46 14.32
C SER A 190 16.40 -4.20 14.95
N ARG A 191 16.57 -4.10 16.27
CA ARG A 191 17.69 -4.77 16.94
C ARG A 191 17.42 -6.26 17.11
N THR A 192 16.17 -6.61 17.38
CA THR A 192 15.73 -7.98 17.61
C THR A 192 14.49 -8.33 16.80
N GLU A 193 14.30 -9.62 16.53
CA GLU A 193 13.10 -10.15 15.88
C GLU A 193 11.83 -9.75 16.64
N GLN A 194 11.85 -9.80 17.98
CA GLN A 194 10.72 -9.41 18.82
C GLN A 194 10.34 -7.94 18.65
N GLU A 195 11.32 -7.03 18.55
CA GLU A 195 11.07 -5.61 18.30
C GLU A 195 10.47 -5.39 16.91
N ALA A 196 10.94 -6.12 15.90
CA ALA A 196 10.42 -6.00 14.54
C ALA A 196 8.97 -6.52 14.45
N VAL A 197 8.66 -7.63 15.11
CA VAL A 197 7.29 -8.15 15.27
C VAL A 197 6.42 -7.14 16.03
N MET A 198 6.93 -6.55 17.12
CA MET A 198 6.21 -5.52 17.88
C MET A 198 5.92 -4.28 17.04
N SER A 199 6.85 -3.81 16.22
CA SER A 199 6.65 -2.70 15.28
C SER A 199 5.44 -2.95 14.36
N CYS A 200 5.27 -4.18 13.92
CA CYS A 200 4.15 -4.59 13.08
C CYS A 200 2.82 -4.69 13.82
N TYR A 201 2.85 -4.96 15.13
CA TYR A 201 1.65 -4.84 15.96
C TYR A 201 1.27 -3.39 16.23
N VAL A 202 2.25 -2.50 16.36
CA VAL A 202 2.02 -1.06 16.66
C VAL A 202 1.54 -0.28 15.43
N VAL A 203 2.02 -0.62 14.23
CA VAL A 203 1.62 0.11 13.00
C VAL A 203 0.11 0.08 12.78
N PHE A 204 -0.54 -1.01 13.15
CA PHE A 204 -1.97 -1.20 12.91
C PHE A 204 -2.87 -0.23 13.70
N PRO A 205 -2.85 -0.19 15.05
CA PRO A 205 -3.64 0.77 15.81
C PRO A 205 -3.26 2.22 15.46
N CYS A 206 -1.98 2.52 15.20
CA CYS A 206 -1.57 3.84 14.73
C CYS A 206 -2.26 4.22 13.41
N GLN A 207 -2.27 3.32 12.43
CA GLN A 207 -2.95 3.53 11.14
C GLN A 207 -4.46 3.75 11.32
N GLN A 208 -5.08 3.03 12.26
CA GLN A 208 -6.51 3.21 12.56
C GLN A 208 -6.80 4.58 13.16
N ILE A 209 -5.95 5.08 14.05
CA ILE A 209 -6.09 6.43 14.62
C ILE A 209 -5.96 7.48 13.51
N VAL A 210 -4.97 7.37 12.62
CA VAL A 210 -4.81 8.30 11.48
C VAL A 210 -6.06 8.28 10.59
N LEU A 211 -6.54 7.10 10.21
CA LEU A 211 -7.71 6.94 9.36
C LEU A 211 -8.97 7.52 10.03
N THR A 212 -9.14 7.26 11.33
CA THR A 212 -10.21 7.80 12.17
C THR A 212 -10.22 9.32 12.12
N LEU A 213 -9.07 9.95 12.38
CA LEU A 213 -8.93 11.40 12.32
C LEU A 213 -9.18 11.92 10.89
N GLY A 214 -8.81 11.16 9.86
CA GLY A 214 -9.07 11.50 8.45
C GLY A 214 -10.55 11.56 8.14
N CYS A 215 -11.30 10.54 8.56
CA CYS A 215 -12.75 10.49 8.42
C CYS A 215 -13.43 11.61 9.21
N LEU A 216 -13.01 11.87 10.45
CA LEU A 216 -13.54 12.97 11.26
C LEU A 216 -13.29 14.33 10.59
N MET A 217 -12.08 14.57 10.09
CA MET A 217 -11.77 15.79 9.34
C MET A 217 -12.67 15.93 8.10
N GLY A 218 -12.94 14.84 7.36
CA GLY A 218 -13.89 14.84 6.25
C GLY A 218 -15.32 15.18 6.66
N LEU A 219 -15.79 14.71 7.82
CA LEU A 219 -17.11 15.06 8.36
C LEU A 219 -17.19 16.53 8.79
N VAL A 220 -16.15 17.05 9.43
CA VAL A 220 -16.07 18.46 9.83
C VAL A 220 -16.07 19.36 8.58
N MET A 221 -15.29 19.00 7.56
CA MET A 221 -15.26 19.69 6.28
C MET A 221 -16.65 19.68 5.62
N TYR A 222 -17.35 18.53 5.63
CA TYR A 222 -18.73 18.44 5.14
C TYR A 222 -19.69 19.35 5.94
N ALA A 223 -19.59 19.35 7.27
CA ALA A 223 -20.43 20.19 8.13
C ALA A 223 -20.17 21.70 7.97
N ARG A 224 -18.94 22.06 7.60
CA ARG A 224 -18.52 23.45 7.39
C ARG A 224 -18.92 23.99 6.02
N TYR A 225 -18.74 23.20 4.96
CA TYR A 225 -18.99 23.64 3.59
C TYR A 225 -20.38 23.24 3.05
N GLY A 226 -20.93 22.09 3.43
CA GLY A 226 -22.28 21.68 3.06
C GLY A 226 -22.57 21.81 1.55
N GLU A 227 -23.63 22.55 1.22
CA GLU A 227 -24.05 22.89 -0.16
C GLU A 227 -23.21 24.01 -0.80
N ASP A 228 -22.37 24.68 -0.01
CA ASP A 228 -21.51 25.80 -0.39
C ASP A 228 -20.06 25.35 -0.66
N SER A 229 -19.90 24.18 -1.26
CA SER A 229 -18.60 23.51 -1.43
C SER A 229 -17.61 24.35 -2.24
N PRO A 230 -16.35 24.51 -1.78
CA PRO A 230 -15.25 25.07 -2.57
C PRO A 230 -15.06 24.39 -3.93
N LEU A 231 -15.40 23.09 -4.04
CA LEU A 231 -15.38 22.33 -5.29
C LEU A 231 -16.42 22.87 -6.28
N ASP A 232 -17.65 23.09 -5.83
CA ASP A 232 -18.76 23.57 -6.68
C ASP A 232 -18.54 25.03 -7.10
N LYS A 233 -17.82 25.80 -6.27
CA LYS A 233 -17.39 27.18 -6.56
C LYS A 233 -16.16 27.26 -7.47
N GLY A 234 -15.53 26.13 -7.79
CA GLY A 234 -14.34 26.07 -8.64
C GLY A 234 -13.05 26.59 -7.99
N TYR A 235 -13.03 26.78 -6.67
CA TYR A 235 -11.79 27.09 -5.93
C TYR A 235 -10.83 25.90 -5.87
N VAL A 236 -11.40 24.70 -6.02
CA VAL A 236 -10.70 23.44 -6.01
C VAL A 236 -11.20 22.62 -7.20
N GLN A 237 -10.30 21.92 -7.90
CA GLN A 237 -10.68 21.13 -9.09
C GLN A 237 -11.06 19.69 -8.76
N THR A 238 -10.48 19.13 -7.69
CA THR A 238 -10.65 17.71 -7.35
C THR A 238 -10.94 17.50 -5.87
N ASN A 239 -11.54 16.35 -5.53
CA ASN A 239 -11.79 16.01 -4.14
C ASN A 239 -10.49 15.85 -3.32
N ASP A 240 -9.38 15.45 -3.97
CA ASP A 240 -8.10 15.20 -3.31
C ASP A 240 -7.43 16.50 -2.83
N GLN A 241 -7.80 17.65 -3.41
CA GLN A 241 -7.34 18.98 -3.04
C GLN A 241 -8.09 19.61 -1.85
N MET A 242 -9.30 19.10 -1.55
CA MET A 242 -10.19 19.70 -0.55
C MET A 242 -9.59 19.73 0.85
N VAL A 243 -8.82 18.71 1.22
CA VAL A 243 -8.20 18.62 2.55
C VAL A 243 -7.21 19.77 2.76
N LEU A 244 -6.34 20.03 1.78
CA LEU A 244 -5.34 21.08 1.92
C LEU A 244 -5.99 22.47 1.90
N TYR A 245 -6.97 22.67 1.01
CA TYR A 245 -7.78 23.88 1.01
C TYR A 245 -8.42 24.12 2.38
N PHE A 246 -9.01 23.09 2.98
CA PHE A 246 -9.65 23.17 4.29
C PHE A 246 -8.66 23.52 5.41
N VAL A 247 -7.47 22.94 5.39
CA VAL A 247 -6.39 23.27 6.35
C VAL A 247 -6.02 24.75 6.23
N MET A 248 -5.84 25.25 5.01
CA MET A 248 -5.48 26.64 4.75
C MET A 248 -6.57 27.62 5.18
N ASP A 249 -7.83 27.30 4.92
CA ASP A 249 -8.98 28.13 5.28
C ASP A 249 -9.19 28.18 6.80
N VAL A 250 -9.22 27.02 7.46
CA VAL A 250 -9.51 26.91 8.90
C VAL A 250 -8.41 27.50 9.76
N LEU A 251 -7.14 27.32 9.37
CA LEU A 251 -5.99 27.76 10.14
C LEU A 251 -5.40 29.11 9.66
N ARG A 252 -6.12 29.85 8.81
CA ARG A 252 -5.67 31.14 8.25
C ARG A 252 -5.25 32.16 9.30
N ASP A 253 -5.89 32.14 10.47
CA ASP A 253 -5.65 33.09 11.57
C ASP A 253 -4.46 32.67 12.47
N LEU A 254 -3.87 31.50 12.21
CA LEU A 254 -2.72 30.94 12.92
C LEU A 254 -1.50 30.88 11.99
N PRO A 255 -0.78 32.01 11.77
CA PRO A 255 0.32 32.05 10.81
C PRO A 255 1.40 31.02 11.15
N GLY A 256 1.91 30.35 10.12
CA GLY A 256 2.93 29.31 10.22
C GLY A 256 2.40 27.88 10.40
N LEU A 257 1.25 27.68 11.05
CA LEU A 257 0.70 26.34 11.27
C LEU A 257 0.21 25.65 9.97
N PRO A 258 -0.52 26.31 9.05
CA PRO A 258 -0.84 25.72 7.75
C PRO A 258 0.41 25.37 6.93
N GLY A 259 1.40 26.27 6.92
CA GLY A 259 2.67 26.04 6.21
C GLY A 259 3.47 24.86 6.80
N LEU A 260 3.47 24.71 8.13
CA LEU A 260 4.06 23.55 8.80
C LEU A 260 3.34 22.25 8.42
N PHE A 261 2.00 22.27 8.30
CA PHE A 261 1.22 21.12 7.85
C PHE A 261 1.59 20.71 6.42
N VAL A 262 1.67 21.67 5.49
CA VAL A 262 2.11 21.44 4.10
C VAL A 262 3.53 20.86 4.08
N ALA A 263 4.46 21.47 4.83
CA ALA A 263 5.84 21.01 4.89
C ALA A 263 5.93 19.54 5.36
N CYS A 264 5.14 19.16 6.38
CA CYS A 264 5.09 17.79 6.86
C CYS A 264 4.40 16.83 5.89
N LEU A 265 3.38 17.28 5.14
CA LEU A 265 2.76 16.48 4.07
C LEU A 265 3.78 16.14 2.97
N PHE A 266 4.55 17.14 2.53
CA PHE A 266 5.60 16.98 1.52
C PHE A 266 6.74 16.09 2.04
N SER A 267 7.17 16.32 3.28
CA SER A 267 8.15 15.46 3.96
C SER A 267 7.68 14.00 4.02
N GLY A 268 6.38 13.74 4.19
CA GLY A 268 5.87 12.37 4.29
C GLY A 268 5.87 11.60 2.99
N ALA A 269 5.56 12.30 1.90
CA ALA A 269 5.79 11.75 0.57
C ALA A 269 7.29 11.47 0.36
N LEU A 270 8.16 12.41 0.74
CA LEU A 270 9.62 12.27 0.62
C LEU A 270 10.17 11.04 1.37
N SER A 271 9.72 10.82 2.61
CA SER A 271 10.06 9.62 3.41
C SER A 271 9.72 8.31 2.68
N THR A 272 8.50 8.27 2.13
CA THR A 272 8.00 7.09 1.40
C THR A 272 8.81 6.84 0.14
N ILE A 273 9.05 7.89 -0.65
CA ILE A 273 9.81 7.80 -1.91
C ILE A 273 11.26 7.41 -1.63
N SER A 274 11.90 8.01 -0.62
CA SER A 274 13.29 7.67 -0.28
C SER A 274 13.44 6.22 0.16
N SER A 275 12.51 5.71 0.98
CA SER A 275 12.50 4.29 1.39
C SER A 275 12.34 3.35 0.19
N ALA A 276 11.43 3.70 -0.73
CA ALA A 276 11.18 2.91 -1.93
C ALA A 276 12.36 2.93 -2.91
N PHE A 277 12.99 4.09 -3.13
CA PHE A 277 14.17 4.21 -3.99
C PHE A 277 15.35 3.45 -3.44
N ASN A 278 15.58 3.51 -2.13
CA ASN A 278 16.58 2.67 -1.48
C ASN A 278 16.29 1.18 -1.72
N SER A 279 15.05 0.74 -1.50
CA SER A 279 14.64 -0.64 -1.76
C SER A 279 14.81 -1.07 -3.21
N LEU A 280 14.40 -0.22 -4.17
CA LEU A 280 14.54 -0.46 -5.61
C LEU A 280 16.01 -0.60 -6.01
N ALA A 281 16.88 0.30 -5.51
CA ALA A 281 18.30 0.24 -5.76
C ALA A 281 18.93 -1.02 -5.14
N THR A 282 18.57 -1.37 -3.90
CA THR A 282 19.05 -2.59 -3.23
C THR A 282 18.65 -3.84 -4.00
N VAL A 283 17.37 -4.04 -4.32
CA VAL A 283 16.93 -5.27 -5.01
C VAL A 283 17.50 -5.36 -6.43
N THR A 284 17.61 -4.23 -7.13
CA THR A 284 18.24 -4.21 -8.46
C THR A 284 19.71 -4.59 -8.37
N MET A 285 20.43 -4.05 -7.38
CA MET A 285 21.84 -4.37 -7.16
C MET A 285 22.03 -5.86 -6.81
N GLU A 286 21.30 -6.36 -5.80
CA GLU A 286 21.45 -7.73 -5.29
C GLU A 286 20.95 -8.80 -6.25
N ASP A 287 19.80 -8.57 -6.89
CA ASP A 287 19.13 -9.61 -7.68
C ASP A 287 19.50 -9.56 -9.16
N LEU A 288 19.81 -8.38 -9.71
CA LEU A 288 20.00 -8.19 -11.15
C LEU A 288 21.44 -7.86 -11.55
N ILE A 289 22.25 -7.24 -10.69
CA ILE A 289 23.60 -6.78 -11.06
C ILE A 289 24.69 -7.67 -10.47
N LYS A 290 24.74 -7.81 -9.15
CA LYS A 290 25.75 -8.63 -8.44
C LYS A 290 25.89 -10.06 -8.99
N PRO A 291 24.82 -10.77 -9.41
CA PRO A 291 24.97 -12.11 -9.96
C PRO A 291 25.80 -12.19 -11.25
N TYR A 292 25.88 -11.09 -12.02
CA TYR A 292 26.71 -11.01 -13.23
C TYR A 292 28.05 -10.32 -12.99
N PHE A 293 28.18 -9.55 -11.89
CA PHE A 293 29.38 -8.82 -11.51
C PHE A 293 29.76 -9.05 -10.03
N PRO A 294 30.13 -10.28 -9.62
CA PRO A 294 30.35 -10.63 -8.22
C PRO A 294 31.60 -9.98 -7.60
N ALA A 295 32.59 -9.62 -8.40
CA ALA A 295 33.85 -9.00 -7.95
C ALA A 295 33.82 -7.46 -8.01
N MET A 296 32.67 -6.84 -7.69
CA MET A 296 32.55 -5.38 -7.71
C MET A 296 33.14 -4.75 -6.45
N LYS A 297 34.03 -3.76 -6.62
CA LYS A 297 34.53 -2.94 -5.50
C LYS A 297 33.38 -2.16 -4.87
N GLU A 298 33.36 -2.10 -3.54
CA GLU A 298 32.32 -1.47 -2.73
C GLU A 298 32.01 -0.01 -3.14
N SER A 299 33.04 0.80 -3.39
CA SER A 299 32.85 2.18 -3.88
C SER A 299 32.10 2.27 -5.22
N ARG A 300 32.32 1.31 -6.13
CA ARG A 300 31.59 1.22 -7.41
C ARG A 300 30.17 0.73 -7.20
N ALA A 301 29.95 -0.17 -6.25
CA ALA A 301 28.62 -0.66 -5.91
C ALA A 301 27.77 0.48 -5.33
N THR A 302 28.33 1.29 -4.43
CA THR A 302 27.66 2.47 -3.87
C THR A 302 27.36 3.51 -4.95
N LEU A 303 28.32 3.83 -5.82
CA LEU A 303 28.11 4.78 -6.92
C LEU A 303 27.00 4.31 -7.88
N LEU A 304 27.00 3.02 -8.21
CA LEU A 304 25.98 2.42 -9.08
C LEU A 304 24.61 2.40 -8.41
N SER A 305 24.54 2.11 -7.11
CA SER A 305 23.29 2.18 -6.33
C SER A 305 22.72 3.59 -6.30
N LYS A 306 23.56 4.61 -6.06
CA LYS A 306 23.18 6.04 -6.15
C LYS A 306 22.69 6.40 -7.57
N GLY A 307 23.36 5.89 -8.61
CA GLY A 307 22.94 6.07 -10.01
C GLY A 307 21.61 5.41 -10.35
N LEU A 308 21.34 4.21 -9.82
CA LEU A 308 20.05 3.52 -9.99
C LEU A 308 18.92 4.28 -9.32
N ALA A 309 19.13 4.79 -8.10
CA ALA A 309 18.15 5.61 -7.40
C ALA A 309 17.78 6.86 -8.22
N LEU A 310 18.77 7.52 -8.84
CA LEU A 310 18.53 8.65 -9.74
C LEU A 310 17.75 8.23 -11.00
N GLY A 311 18.10 7.10 -11.61
CA GLY A 311 17.38 6.54 -12.75
C GLY A 311 15.91 6.25 -12.44
N PHE A 312 15.63 5.62 -11.30
CA PHE A 312 14.26 5.37 -10.85
C PHE A 312 13.51 6.68 -10.55
N GLY A 313 14.18 7.70 -10.00
CA GLY A 313 13.61 9.03 -9.80
C GLY A 313 13.07 9.64 -11.09
N MET A 314 13.85 9.59 -12.17
CA MET A 314 13.43 10.08 -13.49
C MET A 314 12.25 9.30 -14.07
N VAL A 315 12.24 7.97 -13.92
CA VAL A 315 11.11 7.14 -14.37
C VAL A 315 9.85 7.45 -13.56
N CYS A 316 9.98 7.67 -12.24
CA CYS A 316 8.84 8.00 -11.38
C CYS A 316 8.22 9.35 -11.72
N LEU A 317 9.01 10.34 -12.17
CA LEU A 317 8.50 11.60 -12.70
C LEU A 317 7.59 11.38 -13.91
N ALA A 318 7.97 10.49 -14.84
CA ALA A 318 7.10 10.12 -15.95
C ALA A 318 5.84 9.38 -15.47
N MET A 319 5.95 8.51 -14.46
CA MET A 319 4.81 7.80 -13.89
C MET A 319 3.84 8.72 -13.13
N ALA A 320 4.30 9.86 -12.59
CA ALA A 320 3.42 10.86 -11.97
C ALA A 320 2.41 11.43 -12.99
N TYR A 321 2.78 11.50 -14.27
CA TYR A 321 1.83 11.85 -15.33
C TYR A 321 0.73 10.82 -15.49
N ILE A 322 1.08 9.54 -15.52
CA ILE A 322 0.09 8.46 -15.60
C ILE A 322 -0.81 8.50 -14.35
N ALA A 323 -0.26 8.76 -13.17
CA ALA A 323 -1.03 8.89 -11.93
C ALA A 323 -2.10 10.00 -12.02
N SER A 324 -1.83 11.11 -12.70
CA SER A 324 -2.81 12.19 -12.91
C SER A 324 -4.05 11.76 -13.71
N LEU A 325 -3.95 10.68 -14.47
CA LEU A 325 -5.06 10.13 -15.26
C LEU A 325 -5.89 9.10 -14.47
N MET A 326 -5.42 8.61 -13.32
CA MET A 326 -6.00 7.46 -12.61
C MET A 326 -7.22 7.79 -11.73
N GLY A 327 -7.69 9.03 -11.74
CA GLY A 327 -8.79 9.52 -10.90
C GLY A 327 -8.32 9.82 -9.47
N SER A 328 -9.08 9.39 -8.46
CA SER A 328 -8.70 9.65 -7.06
C SER A 328 -7.38 8.98 -6.69
N VAL A 329 -6.49 9.77 -6.09
CA VAL A 329 -5.14 9.35 -5.69
C VAL A 329 -5.16 8.12 -4.78
N LEU A 330 -6.06 8.12 -3.77
CA LEU A 330 -6.17 6.99 -2.83
C LEU A 330 -6.60 5.71 -3.54
N GLN A 331 -7.57 5.80 -4.44
CA GLN A 331 -8.04 4.65 -5.21
C GLN A 331 -6.93 4.12 -6.13
N ALA A 332 -6.19 5.01 -6.80
CA ALA A 332 -5.08 4.63 -7.66
C ALA A 332 -4.01 3.85 -6.89
N ALA A 333 -3.59 4.35 -5.72
CA ALA A 333 -2.62 3.70 -4.86
C ALA A 333 -3.05 2.29 -4.43
N LEU A 334 -4.27 2.14 -3.91
CA LEU A 334 -4.79 0.84 -3.45
C LEU A 334 -4.98 -0.14 -4.62
N SER A 335 -5.39 0.37 -5.79
CA SER A 335 -5.53 -0.45 -7.00
C SER A 335 -4.18 -1.01 -7.47
N ILE A 336 -3.10 -0.22 -7.42
CA ILE A 336 -1.75 -0.68 -7.82
C ILE A 336 -1.28 -1.83 -6.92
N PHE A 337 -1.43 -1.69 -5.60
CA PHE A 337 -1.12 -2.77 -4.66
C PHE A 337 -1.99 -4.01 -4.89
N GLY A 338 -3.28 -3.84 -5.20
CA GLY A 338 -4.15 -4.98 -5.52
C GLY A 338 -3.83 -5.67 -6.84
N MET A 339 -3.49 -4.90 -7.89
CA MET A 339 -3.20 -5.42 -9.23
C MET A 339 -1.85 -6.13 -9.28
N VAL A 340 -0.78 -5.49 -8.79
CA VAL A 340 0.58 -6.04 -8.94
C VAL A 340 1.06 -6.74 -7.66
N GLY A 341 0.69 -6.21 -6.50
CA GLY A 341 1.02 -6.82 -5.20
C GLY A 341 0.21 -8.08 -4.90
N GLY A 342 -1.01 -8.19 -5.42
CA GLY A 342 -1.85 -9.40 -5.32
C GLY A 342 -1.19 -10.64 -5.93
N PRO A 343 -0.76 -10.63 -7.21
CA PRO A 343 -0.02 -11.74 -7.80
C PRO A 343 1.25 -12.10 -7.04
N LEU A 344 2.04 -11.09 -6.63
CA LEU A 344 3.25 -11.32 -5.85
C LEU A 344 2.92 -12.05 -4.54
N LEU A 345 1.92 -11.55 -3.79
CA LEU A 345 1.40 -12.20 -2.60
C LEU A 345 0.95 -13.65 -2.87
N GLY A 346 0.28 -13.89 -3.99
CA GLY A 346 -0.16 -15.23 -4.40
C GLY A 346 0.99 -16.24 -4.53
N VAL A 347 2.15 -15.82 -5.05
CA VAL A 347 3.34 -16.70 -5.15
C VAL A 347 3.88 -17.06 -3.77
N PHE A 348 3.92 -16.09 -2.86
CA PHE A 348 4.30 -16.34 -1.46
C PHE A 348 3.34 -17.30 -0.79
N CYS A 349 2.02 -17.05 -0.89
CA CYS A 349 1.00 -17.95 -0.35
C CYS A 349 1.10 -19.36 -0.94
N LEU A 350 1.37 -19.48 -2.24
CA LEU A 350 1.58 -20.76 -2.91
C LEU A 350 2.79 -21.51 -2.32
N GLY A 351 3.92 -20.81 -2.16
CA GLY A 351 5.13 -21.40 -1.59
C GLY A 351 4.99 -21.80 -0.11
N MET A 352 4.35 -20.95 0.69
CA MET A 352 4.24 -21.12 2.14
C MET A 352 3.23 -22.19 2.54
N PHE A 353 2.07 -22.22 1.89
CA PHE A 353 0.95 -23.06 2.32
C PHE A 353 0.84 -24.39 1.58
N PHE A 354 1.50 -24.53 0.42
CA PHE A 354 1.38 -25.73 -0.42
C PHE A 354 2.75 -26.39 -0.66
N PRO A 355 3.08 -27.47 0.08
CA PRO A 355 4.38 -28.13 -0.01
C PRO A 355 4.63 -28.77 -1.38
N TRP A 356 3.59 -29.25 -2.07
CA TRP A 356 3.71 -29.87 -3.39
C TRP A 356 3.95 -28.89 -4.53
N ALA A 357 3.85 -27.58 -4.29
CA ALA A 357 3.92 -26.57 -5.35
C ALA A 357 5.36 -26.51 -5.89
N ASN A 358 5.49 -26.53 -7.21
CA ASN A 358 6.79 -26.53 -7.88
C ASN A 358 7.10 -25.16 -8.52
N SER A 359 8.35 -24.97 -8.93
CA SER A 359 8.82 -23.69 -9.48
C SER A 359 8.16 -23.31 -10.81
N VAL A 360 7.75 -24.30 -11.61
CA VAL A 360 7.04 -24.07 -12.88
C VAL A 360 5.62 -23.57 -12.61
N GLY A 361 4.92 -24.19 -11.67
CA GLY A 361 3.60 -23.73 -11.21
C GLY A 361 3.66 -22.35 -10.60
N ALA A 362 4.67 -22.06 -9.76
CA ALA A 362 4.86 -20.71 -9.21
C ALA A 362 5.05 -19.65 -10.30
N LEU A 363 5.87 -19.93 -11.32
CA LEU A 363 6.12 -19.01 -12.43
C LEU A 363 4.89 -18.80 -13.31
N VAL A 364 4.24 -19.88 -13.75
CA VAL A 364 3.03 -19.79 -14.59
C VAL A 364 1.88 -19.17 -13.83
N GLY A 365 1.74 -19.48 -12.54
CA GLY A 365 0.80 -18.84 -11.64
C GLY A 365 1.02 -17.33 -11.59
N LEU A 366 2.25 -16.87 -11.32
CA LEU A 366 2.59 -15.44 -11.29
C LEU A 366 2.23 -14.73 -12.60
N VAL A 367 2.61 -15.30 -13.74
CA VAL A 367 2.32 -14.74 -15.06
C VAL A 367 0.81 -14.66 -15.30
N ALA A 368 0.07 -15.74 -15.00
CA ALA A 368 -1.38 -15.76 -15.15
C ALA A 368 -2.08 -14.74 -14.24
N GLY A 369 -1.61 -14.59 -13.00
CA GLY A 369 -2.09 -13.59 -12.06
C GLY A 369 -1.85 -12.16 -12.55
N LEU A 370 -0.67 -11.87 -13.11
CA LEU A 370 -0.36 -10.56 -13.69
C LEU A 370 -1.21 -10.28 -14.93
N VAL A 371 -1.38 -11.26 -15.83
CA VAL A 371 -2.25 -11.13 -17.01
C VAL A 371 -3.68 -10.82 -16.59
N MET A 372 -4.22 -11.55 -15.61
CA MET A 372 -5.56 -11.30 -15.07
C MET A 372 -5.66 -9.92 -14.41
N ALA A 373 -4.65 -9.52 -13.65
CA ALA A 373 -4.62 -8.21 -13.00
C ALA A 373 -4.65 -7.06 -14.00
N PHE A 374 -3.82 -7.11 -15.05
CA PHE A 374 -3.80 -6.08 -16.08
C PHE A 374 -5.08 -6.09 -16.92
N TRP A 375 -5.62 -7.28 -17.25
CA TRP A 375 -6.88 -7.40 -17.97
C TRP A 375 -8.03 -6.71 -17.21
N ILE A 376 -8.18 -7.02 -15.92
CA ILE A 376 -9.25 -6.43 -15.08
C ILE A 376 -8.97 -4.95 -14.81
N GLY A 377 -7.74 -4.60 -14.48
CA GLY A 377 -7.34 -3.23 -14.13
C GLY A 377 -7.49 -2.25 -15.29
N ILE A 378 -6.93 -2.59 -16.45
CA ILE A 378 -7.03 -1.78 -17.67
C ILE A 378 -8.48 -1.76 -18.16
N GLY A 379 -9.17 -2.91 -18.15
CA GLY A 379 -10.59 -2.97 -18.53
C GLY A 379 -11.49 -2.09 -17.64
N SER A 380 -11.23 -2.06 -16.33
CA SER A 380 -11.91 -1.16 -15.39
C SER A 380 -11.65 0.31 -15.70
N PHE A 381 -10.41 0.66 -16.06
CA PHE A 381 -10.04 2.03 -16.42
C PHE A 381 -10.70 2.48 -17.73
N VAL A 382 -10.63 1.66 -18.79
CA VAL A 382 -11.22 1.94 -20.10
C VAL A 382 -12.76 2.05 -20.01
N THR A 383 -13.39 1.17 -19.22
CA THR A 383 -14.85 1.23 -19.03
C THR A 383 -15.28 2.52 -18.33
N ARG A 384 -14.49 3.02 -17.36
CA ARG A 384 -14.76 4.32 -16.71
C ARG A 384 -14.64 5.49 -17.67
N LEU A 385 -13.67 5.48 -18.58
CA LEU A 385 -13.54 6.53 -19.61
C LEU A 385 -14.70 6.52 -20.62
N SER A 386 -15.34 5.36 -20.80
CA SER A 386 -16.42 5.17 -21.77
C SER A 386 -17.80 5.59 -21.25
N VAL A 387 -17.95 5.80 -19.93
CA VAL A 387 -19.18 6.31 -19.31
C VAL A 387 -18.92 7.75 -18.87
N PRO A 388 -19.46 8.77 -19.56
CA PRO A 388 -19.28 10.16 -19.16
C PRO A 388 -19.90 10.41 -17.77
N ASP A 389 -19.17 11.08 -16.88
CA ASP A 389 -19.61 11.55 -15.55
C ASP A 389 -20.73 12.62 -15.60
N THR A 390 -21.52 12.69 -16.67
CA THR A 390 -22.61 13.65 -16.82
C THR A 390 -23.95 13.02 -16.46
N LEU A 391 -24.21 12.87 -15.17
CA LEU A 391 -25.59 12.91 -14.66
C LEU A 391 -25.61 13.80 -13.41
N PRO A 392 -25.92 15.10 -13.54
CA PRO A 392 -26.27 15.89 -12.37
C PRO A 392 -27.47 15.21 -11.69
N ALA A 393 -27.42 15.11 -10.36
CA ALA A 393 -28.54 14.67 -9.56
C ALA A 393 -29.77 15.51 -9.96
N VAL A 394 -30.78 14.87 -10.55
CA VAL A 394 -32.03 15.53 -10.88
C VAL A 394 -32.69 15.91 -9.57
N ASN A 395 -32.55 17.18 -9.19
CA ASN A 395 -33.23 17.77 -8.06
C ASN A 395 -34.75 17.68 -8.32
N THR A 396 -35.46 16.92 -7.48
CA THR A 396 -36.85 16.48 -7.70
C THR A 396 -37.91 17.56 -7.50
N THR A 397 -37.63 18.84 -7.78
CA THR A 397 -38.57 19.95 -7.52
C THR A 397 -38.94 20.80 -8.73
N ALA A 398 -38.43 20.51 -9.93
CA ALA A 398 -38.90 21.18 -11.15
C ALA A 398 -39.97 20.33 -11.86
N ILE A 399 -41.23 20.80 -11.85
CA ILE A 399 -42.32 20.24 -12.66
C ILE A 399 -41.97 20.46 -14.14
N PRO A 400 -41.78 19.40 -14.96
CA PRO A 400 -41.49 19.60 -16.37
C PRO A 400 -42.77 19.95 -17.15
N SER A 401 -42.66 20.94 -18.03
CA SER A 401 -43.70 21.36 -18.97
C SER A 401 -44.20 20.19 -19.84
N ILE A 402 -45.53 20.14 -20.00
CA ILE A 402 -46.36 19.08 -20.60
C ILE A 402 -46.13 18.93 -22.12
N SER A 403 -44.95 18.48 -22.57
CA SER A 403 -44.75 18.30 -24.03
C SER A 403 -43.90 17.12 -24.48
N ASN A 404 -43.34 16.28 -23.61
CA ASN A 404 -42.59 15.08 -24.06
C ASN A 404 -42.64 13.92 -23.06
N THR A 405 -43.85 13.52 -22.69
CA THR A 405 -44.09 12.43 -21.73
C THR A 405 -43.52 11.10 -22.24
N THR A 406 -43.54 10.82 -23.54
CA THR A 406 -43.00 9.55 -24.08
C THR A 406 -41.48 9.44 -23.96
N THR A 407 -40.74 10.53 -24.19
CA THR A 407 -39.27 10.53 -24.12
C THR A 407 -38.77 10.60 -22.67
N ALA A 408 -39.47 11.35 -21.81
CA ALA A 408 -39.17 11.40 -20.38
C ALA A 408 -39.45 10.06 -19.70
N THR A 409 -40.58 9.39 -20.00
CA THR A 409 -40.87 8.06 -19.44
C THR A 409 -39.94 6.99 -20.02
N MET A 410 -39.54 7.05 -21.31
CA MET A 410 -38.50 6.17 -21.86
C MET A 410 -37.15 6.38 -21.18
N MET A 411 -36.71 7.62 -20.97
CA MET A 411 -35.49 7.92 -20.23
C MET A 411 -35.59 7.42 -18.78
N THR A 412 -36.69 7.69 -18.06
CA THR A 412 -36.87 7.22 -16.68
C THR A 412 -36.95 5.70 -16.58
N ILE A 413 -37.59 5.01 -17.53
CA ILE A 413 -37.62 3.53 -17.59
C ILE A 413 -36.22 2.96 -17.88
N ILE A 414 -35.46 3.57 -18.81
CA ILE A 414 -34.07 3.20 -19.11
C ILE A 414 -33.15 3.48 -17.90
N THR A 415 -33.39 4.56 -17.14
CA THR A 415 -32.58 4.89 -15.94
C THR A 415 -32.93 3.98 -14.76
N SER A 416 -34.17 3.48 -14.68
CA SER A 416 -34.59 2.51 -13.66
C SER A 416 -34.18 1.06 -13.97
N ALA A 417 -33.70 0.82 -15.19
CA ALA A 417 -33.12 -0.45 -15.61
C ALA A 417 -31.59 -0.36 -15.71
N THR A 418 -30.91 0.09 -14.65
CA THR A 418 -29.49 -0.31 -14.46
C THR A 418 -29.47 -1.80 -14.19
N SER A 419 -29.58 -2.61 -15.25
CA SER A 419 -29.29 -4.03 -15.21
C SER A 419 -27.92 -4.19 -14.59
N ARG A 420 -27.81 -4.97 -13.51
CA ARG A 420 -26.51 -5.32 -12.91
C ARG A 420 -25.56 -5.69 -14.05
N PRO A 421 -24.35 -5.12 -14.11
CA PRO A 421 -23.41 -5.47 -15.17
C PRO A 421 -23.22 -6.99 -15.13
N THR A 422 -23.40 -7.65 -16.27
CA THR A 422 -23.31 -9.10 -16.40
C THR A 422 -22.09 -9.49 -17.23
N GLY A 423 -21.53 -10.67 -16.97
CA GLY A 423 -20.36 -11.19 -17.68
C GLY A 423 -19.10 -10.35 -17.45
N VAL A 424 -18.41 -9.98 -18.53
CA VAL A 424 -17.11 -9.29 -18.49
C VAL A 424 -17.21 -7.88 -17.89
N GLN A 425 -18.35 -7.21 -18.07
CA GLN A 425 -18.57 -5.88 -17.49
C GLN A 425 -18.62 -5.92 -15.96
N ALA A 426 -19.12 -7.02 -15.37
CA ALA A 426 -19.11 -7.23 -13.93
C ALA A 426 -17.66 -7.31 -13.39
N LEU A 427 -16.76 -7.96 -14.13
CA LEU A 427 -15.35 -8.05 -13.76
C LEU A 427 -14.66 -6.68 -13.78
N TYR A 428 -15.01 -5.82 -14.74
CA TYR A 428 -14.48 -4.45 -14.80
C TYR A 428 -15.07 -3.51 -13.74
N SER A 429 -16.28 -3.80 -13.26
CA SER A 429 -16.93 -3.11 -12.15
C SER A 429 -16.54 -3.64 -10.77
N LEU A 430 -15.68 -4.66 -10.68
CA LEU A 430 -15.21 -5.22 -9.42
C LEU A 430 -14.52 -4.15 -8.56
N SER A 431 -14.84 -4.13 -7.26
CA SER A 431 -14.17 -3.22 -6.32
C SER A 431 -12.65 -3.45 -6.33
N TYR A 432 -11.88 -2.36 -6.37
CA TYR A 432 -10.43 -2.41 -6.32
C TYR A 432 -9.89 -3.07 -5.03
N MET A 433 -10.69 -3.10 -3.96
CA MET A 433 -10.35 -3.81 -2.73
C MET A 433 -10.25 -5.34 -2.93
N TRP A 434 -10.98 -5.90 -3.91
CA TRP A 434 -10.95 -7.31 -4.24
C TRP A 434 -9.80 -7.70 -5.16
N TYR A 435 -9.10 -6.75 -5.79
CA TYR A 435 -8.02 -7.05 -6.74
C TYR A 435 -6.93 -7.92 -6.12
N SER A 436 -6.47 -7.60 -4.90
CA SER A 436 -5.42 -8.40 -4.23
C SER A 436 -5.87 -9.85 -4.01
N ALA A 437 -7.06 -10.04 -3.45
CA ALA A 437 -7.61 -11.37 -3.16
C ALA A 437 -7.88 -12.18 -4.44
N HIS A 438 -8.48 -11.56 -5.46
CA HIS A 438 -8.76 -12.21 -6.74
C HIS A 438 -7.48 -12.63 -7.47
N ASN A 439 -6.51 -11.72 -7.57
CA ASN A 439 -5.27 -11.96 -8.30
C ASN A 439 -4.38 -12.98 -7.56
N SER A 440 -4.27 -12.88 -6.24
CA SER A 440 -3.52 -13.87 -5.43
C SER A 440 -4.16 -15.27 -5.53
N ALA A 441 -5.49 -15.37 -5.45
CA ALA A 441 -6.20 -16.62 -5.65
C ALA A 441 -5.96 -17.21 -7.05
N THR A 442 -5.93 -16.37 -8.08
CA THR A 442 -5.60 -16.79 -9.46
C THR A 442 -4.21 -17.43 -9.52
N VAL A 443 -3.20 -16.79 -8.92
CA VAL A 443 -1.83 -17.34 -8.86
C VAL A 443 -1.81 -18.70 -8.17
N VAL A 444 -2.48 -18.81 -7.02
CA VAL A 444 -2.52 -20.06 -6.25
C VAL A 444 -3.23 -21.15 -7.06
N LEU A 445 -4.40 -20.89 -7.62
CA LEU A 445 -5.18 -21.87 -8.38
C LEU A 445 -4.43 -22.36 -9.62
N VAL A 446 -3.94 -21.44 -10.45
CA VAL A 446 -3.18 -21.79 -11.66
C VAL A 446 -1.88 -22.49 -11.29
N GLY A 447 -1.17 -21.98 -10.28
CA GLY A 447 0.10 -22.56 -9.86
C GLY A 447 -0.04 -23.96 -9.28
N LEU A 448 -1.12 -24.25 -8.57
CA LEU A 448 -1.46 -25.59 -8.10
C LEU A 448 -1.78 -26.53 -9.27
N ILE A 449 -2.66 -26.12 -10.18
CA ILE A 449 -3.02 -26.93 -11.37
C ILE A 449 -1.78 -27.27 -12.18
N VAL A 450 -0.93 -26.29 -12.48
CA VAL A 450 0.30 -26.50 -13.25
C VAL A 450 1.28 -27.38 -12.47
N SER A 451 1.41 -27.21 -11.15
CA SER A 451 2.27 -28.07 -10.33
C SER A 451 1.82 -29.53 -10.36
N LEU A 452 0.50 -29.78 -10.40
CA LEU A 452 -0.04 -31.15 -10.53
C LEU A 452 0.32 -31.77 -11.89
N PHE A 453 0.25 -31.00 -12.98
CA PHE A 453 0.56 -31.51 -14.33
C PHE A 453 2.06 -31.65 -14.59
N THR A 454 2.89 -30.77 -14.04
CA THR A 454 4.34 -30.75 -14.29
C THR A 454 5.13 -31.62 -13.31
N GLY A 455 4.44 -32.26 -12.37
CA GLY A 455 5.01 -33.16 -11.36
C GLY A 455 5.19 -32.44 -10.02
N PRO A 456 4.58 -32.93 -8.93
CA PRO A 456 4.69 -32.27 -7.62
C PRO A 456 6.14 -32.27 -7.13
N MET A 457 6.51 -31.21 -6.41
CA MET A 457 7.85 -31.11 -5.83
C MET A 457 8.09 -32.24 -4.81
N LYS A 458 9.25 -32.88 -4.88
CA LYS A 458 9.60 -33.97 -3.95
C LYS A 458 10.06 -33.40 -2.61
N GLU A 459 9.69 -34.07 -1.51
CA GLU A 459 10.00 -33.66 -0.13
C GLU A 459 11.51 -33.44 0.11
N LYS A 460 12.38 -34.20 -0.58
CA LYS A 460 13.84 -34.07 -0.49
C LYS A 460 14.41 -32.77 -1.07
N GLU A 461 13.66 -32.11 -1.94
CA GLU A 461 14.06 -30.84 -2.58
C GLU A 461 13.55 -29.62 -1.78
N LEU A 462 12.77 -29.85 -0.72
CA LEU A 462 12.18 -28.81 0.11
C LEU A 462 13.17 -28.32 1.16
N THR A 463 13.49 -27.02 1.14
CA THR A 463 14.33 -26.41 2.18
C THR A 463 13.58 -26.35 3.51
N PRO A 464 14.09 -26.96 4.60
CA PRO A 464 13.42 -26.94 5.92
C PRO A 464 13.16 -25.51 6.39
N GLY A 465 11.96 -25.24 6.92
CA GLY A 465 11.56 -23.91 7.40
C GLY A 465 10.91 -22.99 6.35
N THR A 466 10.83 -23.40 5.08
CA THR A 466 10.18 -22.59 4.01
C THR A 466 8.69 -22.85 3.85
N VAL A 467 8.16 -23.88 4.49
CA VAL A 467 6.74 -24.26 4.45
C VAL A 467 6.17 -24.13 5.85
N TYR A 468 5.02 -23.45 5.93
CA TYR A 468 4.26 -23.37 7.16
C TYR A 468 2.95 -24.14 6.97
N PRO A 469 2.73 -25.20 7.76
CA PRO A 469 1.56 -26.05 7.60
C PRO A 469 0.33 -25.38 8.24
N VAL A 470 -0.13 -24.24 7.70
CA VAL A 470 -1.47 -23.71 8.01
C VAL A 470 -2.52 -24.71 7.53
N LEU A 471 -2.26 -25.37 6.40
CA LEU A 471 -3.18 -26.31 5.77
C LEU A 471 -3.52 -27.51 6.67
N SER A 472 -2.59 -28.00 7.51
CA SER A 472 -2.89 -29.07 8.48
C SER A 472 -3.82 -28.60 9.60
N THR A 473 -3.71 -27.34 9.99
CA THR A 473 -4.55 -26.71 11.02
C THR A 473 -5.94 -26.35 10.46
N LEU A 474 -6.00 -25.91 9.20
CA LEU A 474 -7.23 -25.47 8.52
C LEU A 474 -8.05 -26.66 8.00
N LEU A 475 -7.41 -27.76 7.62
CA LEU A 475 -8.04 -29.04 7.26
C LEU A 475 -8.25 -29.98 8.45
N PHE A 476 -8.36 -29.47 9.68
CA PHE A 476 -8.48 -30.35 10.85
C PHE A 476 -9.67 -31.33 10.77
N PHE A 477 -10.72 -30.94 10.05
CA PHE A 477 -11.93 -31.73 9.77
C PHE A 477 -11.74 -32.87 8.76
N LEU A 478 -10.65 -32.89 7.98
CA LEU A 478 -10.39 -33.94 6.99
C LEU A 478 -9.76 -35.19 7.65
N PRO A 479 -10.14 -36.42 7.28
CA PRO A 479 -9.53 -37.64 7.84
C PRO A 479 -8.01 -37.70 7.58
N GLU A 480 -7.25 -38.24 8.53
CA GLU A 480 -5.77 -38.31 8.48
C GLU A 480 -5.22 -38.92 7.19
N HIS A 481 -5.88 -39.93 6.62
CA HIS A 481 -5.48 -40.54 5.35
C HIS A 481 -5.55 -39.58 4.14
N TYR A 482 -6.47 -38.60 4.16
CA TYR A 482 -6.51 -37.54 3.15
C TYR A 482 -5.53 -36.42 3.47
N LYS A 483 -5.27 -36.12 4.76
CA LYS A 483 -4.21 -35.18 5.17
C LYS A 483 -2.81 -35.69 4.80
N GLU A 484 -2.52 -36.97 4.95
CA GLU A 484 -1.23 -37.53 4.52
C GLU A 484 -1.06 -37.46 2.99
N LYS A 485 -2.15 -37.70 2.25
CA LYS A 485 -2.17 -37.58 0.78
C LYS A 485 -2.13 -36.13 0.27
N LEU A 486 -2.76 -35.19 0.97
CA LEU A 486 -2.82 -33.77 0.57
C LEU A 486 -1.67 -32.92 1.13
N CYS A 487 -1.20 -33.23 2.33
CA CYS A 487 -0.22 -32.40 3.02
C CYS A 487 1.19 -32.99 2.97
N CYS A 488 1.40 -34.28 2.66
CA CYS A 488 2.72 -34.95 2.75
C CYS A 488 3.54 -34.45 3.95
N VAL A 489 2.89 -34.29 5.11
CA VAL A 489 3.56 -33.86 6.34
C VAL A 489 4.05 -35.13 7.01
N THR A 490 5.30 -35.50 6.74
CA THR A 490 6.03 -36.29 7.73
C THR A 490 6.34 -35.36 8.91
N LYS A 491 6.14 -35.84 10.14
CA LYS A 491 6.47 -35.14 11.38
C LYS A 491 7.81 -34.41 11.25
N LEU A 492 7.78 -33.07 11.38
CA LEU A 492 8.97 -32.27 11.64
C LEU A 492 9.72 -32.95 12.81
N LEU A 493 10.92 -33.44 12.52
CA LEU A 493 11.83 -33.97 13.52
C LEU A 493 11.98 -32.93 14.64
N ASP A 494 12.03 -33.41 15.87
CA ASP A 494 12.03 -32.65 17.13
C ASP A 494 12.61 -31.23 17.04
N LYS A 495 11.84 -30.28 17.58
CA LYS A 495 12.24 -28.89 17.84
C LYS A 495 13.64 -28.85 18.47
N SER A 496 14.66 -28.51 17.70
CA SER A 496 15.89 -27.97 18.26
C SER A 496 15.73 -26.45 18.39
N PRO A 497 15.84 -25.85 19.60
CA PRO A 497 15.64 -24.42 19.82
C PRO A 497 16.65 -23.51 19.09
N ALA A 498 17.65 -24.07 18.41
CA ALA A 498 18.66 -23.33 17.65
C ALA A 498 18.19 -22.78 16.29
N LEU A 499 17.08 -23.28 15.72
CA LEU A 499 16.66 -22.91 14.36
C LEU A 499 15.81 -21.62 14.29
N ASN A 500 15.27 -21.15 15.42
CA ASN A 500 14.47 -19.92 15.47
C ASN A 500 15.33 -18.64 15.43
N GLN A 501 16.64 -18.71 15.66
CA GLN A 501 17.53 -17.52 15.71
C GLN A 501 18.31 -17.26 14.41
N GLN A 502 18.49 -18.26 13.55
CA GLN A 502 19.36 -18.14 12.38
C GLN A 502 18.85 -17.26 11.22
N PRO A 503 17.54 -17.22 10.87
CA PRO A 503 17.08 -16.45 9.70
C PRO A 503 17.18 -14.94 9.91
N TYR A 504 16.82 -14.47 11.10
CA TYR A 504 16.86 -13.05 11.46
C TYR A 504 18.29 -12.52 11.50
N GLU A 505 19.19 -13.20 12.23
CA GLU A 505 20.59 -12.78 12.36
C GLU A 505 21.34 -12.80 11.02
N MET A 506 21.06 -13.77 10.14
CA MET A 506 21.65 -13.82 8.80
C MET A 506 21.15 -12.67 7.91
N ALA A 507 19.84 -12.40 7.90
CA ALA A 507 19.25 -11.30 7.16
C ALA A 507 19.70 -9.92 7.69
N GLN A 508 19.87 -9.80 9.00
CA GLN A 508 20.37 -8.60 9.65
C GLN A 508 21.86 -8.38 9.35
N LYS A 509 22.67 -9.45 9.26
CA LYS A 509 24.10 -9.37 8.90
C LYS A 509 24.30 -8.88 7.46
N ASP A 510 23.44 -9.30 6.53
CA ASP A 510 23.46 -8.83 5.14
C ASP A 510 22.89 -7.40 5.01
N ALA A 511 21.79 -7.09 5.71
CA ALA A 511 21.26 -5.72 5.77
C ALA A 511 22.26 -4.75 6.40
N ASN A 512 23.02 -5.20 7.40
CA ASN A 512 24.08 -4.44 8.04
C ASN A 512 25.33 -4.32 7.16
N ALA A 513 25.69 -5.34 6.38
CA ALA A 513 26.78 -5.19 5.38
C ALA A 513 26.45 -4.12 4.33
N VAL A 514 25.16 -3.91 4.02
CA VAL A 514 24.68 -2.86 3.11
C VAL A 514 24.55 -1.47 3.79
N SER A 515 24.40 -1.41 5.12
CA SER A 515 24.29 -0.15 5.87
C SER A 515 25.63 0.35 6.44
N TYR A 516 26.51 -0.54 6.91
CA TYR A 516 27.88 -0.20 7.34
C TYR A 516 28.71 0.38 6.19
N SER A 517 28.47 -0.09 4.97
CA SER A 517 29.09 0.42 3.75
C SER A 517 28.63 1.84 3.36
N GLN A 518 27.48 2.31 3.89
CA GLN A 518 27.03 3.70 3.76
C GLN A 518 27.51 4.59 4.92
N ASP A 519 27.68 4.03 6.13
CA ASP A 519 28.12 4.77 7.32
C ASP A 519 29.66 4.95 7.36
N GLU A 520 30.48 4.04 6.81
CA GLU A 520 31.96 4.21 6.73
C GLU A 520 32.39 5.39 5.84
N GLU A 521 31.58 5.76 4.84
CA GLU A 521 31.83 6.93 3.98
C GLU A 521 31.71 8.27 4.76
N LYS A 522 31.01 8.27 5.93
CA LYS A 522 30.91 9.44 6.82
C LYS A 522 32.07 9.54 7.81
N CYS A 523 32.60 8.43 8.31
CA CYS A 523 33.71 8.45 9.28
C CYS A 523 35.09 8.71 8.66
N HIS A 524 35.23 8.73 7.33
CA HIS A 524 36.46 9.14 6.66
C HIS A 524 36.46 10.58 6.13
N GLY A 525 35.44 11.38 6.49
CA GLY A 525 35.32 12.80 6.13
C GLY A 525 35.52 13.80 7.28
N GLU A 526 35.64 13.34 8.54
CA GLU A 526 35.87 14.21 9.71
C GLU A 526 37.15 13.78 10.43
N GLU A 527 38.28 14.34 9.99
CA GLU A 527 39.48 14.44 10.80
C GLU A 527 39.24 15.49 11.90
N VAL A 528 38.55 15.09 12.97
CA VAL A 528 38.50 15.89 14.21
C VAL A 528 39.55 15.33 15.17
N VAL A 529 40.66 16.05 15.20
CA VAL A 529 41.72 16.02 16.20
C VAL A 529 41.11 16.01 17.60
N VAL A 530 41.18 14.88 18.31
CA VAL A 530 40.95 14.82 19.76
C VAL A 530 42.32 14.86 20.44
N VAL A 531 42.73 16.07 20.82
CA VAL A 531 43.83 16.30 21.76
C VAL A 531 43.39 15.79 23.13
N VAL A 532 44.17 14.84 23.65
CA VAL A 532 44.17 14.42 25.05
C VAL A 532 44.69 15.57 25.89
N GLN A 533 43.93 16.05 26.87
CA GLN A 533 44.51 16.73 28.02
C GLN A 533 43.67 16.51 29.28
N GLU A 534 44.24 15.74 30.22
CA GLU A 534 43.96 15.81 31.65
C GLU A 534 44.05 17.28 32.11
N THR A 535 43.20 17.72 33.06
CA THR A 535 43.57 17.99 34.46
C THR A 535 42.32 18.47 35.23
N ALA A 536 42.24 18.08 36.49
CA ALA A 536 41.26 18.44 37.51
C ALA A 536 40.94 19.94 37.63
N MET A 537 39.66 20.28 37.86
CA MET A 537 39.12 20.77 39.15
C MET A 537 37.60 20.90 39.06
#